data_AF-A0AAD2JKF6-F1
#
_entry.id   AF-A0AAD2JKF6-F1
#
_cell.length_a   1.000
_cell.length_b   1.000
_cell.length_c   1.000
_cell.angle_alpha   90.00
_cell.angle_beta   90.00
_cell.angle_gamma   90.00
#
_symmetry.space_group_name_H-M   'P 1'
#
loop_
_entity.id
_entity.type
_entity.pdbx_description
1 polymer ?
#
loop_
_entity_poly.entity_id
_entity_poly.type
_entity_poly.pdbx_seq_one_letter_code
_entity_poly.pdbx_strand_id
1 'polypeptide(L)'
;MKTWNREVIRLEHTKAYTTIDDQMYLSHCTPAQNESLLQRDGITHVLNTAIELETQRFVNVHVLHLKLYDSPDQQLPLKDSYSHVKARKPNIGPNFGFLSQLQEAEIRLFHNPICSTGMAEYKADNLLEILDGSGKTKEQVMAVLKQTGGNAHVALDMLLD
;
A
#
# COMPACT_ATOMS: atom_id res chain seq x y z
N MET A 1 9.99 -31.71 52.59
CA MET A 1 10.82 -30.81 51.77
C MET A 1 10.97 -31.45 50.40
N LYS A 2 10.03 -31.18 49.48
CA LYS A 2 10.03 -31.74 48.12
C LYS A 2 10.51 -30.62 47.19
N THR A 3 11.62 -30.89 46.53
CA THR A 3 12.24 -30.05 45.51
C THR A 3 11.25 -29.86 44.38
N TRP A 4 10.95 -28.59 44.08
CA TRP A 4 10.18 -28.21 42.90
C TRP A 4 10.98 -28.59 41.66
N ASN A 5 10.48 -29.58 40.95
CA ASN A 5 11.01 -29.95 39.66
C ASN A 5 10.75 -28.76 38.72
N ARG A 6 11.83 -28.17 38.22
CA ARG A 6 11.82 -27.20 37.11
C ARG A 6 11.39 -27.96 35.86
N GLU A 7 10.12 -28.38 35.81
CA GLU A 7 9.49 -28.58 34.53
C GLU A 7 9.62 -27.25 33.81
N VAL A 8 10.49 -27.32 32.81
CA VAL A 8 10.56 -26.48 31.65
C VAL A 8 9.12 -26.31 31.17
N ILE A 9 8.43 -25.32 31.71
CA ILE A 9 7.38 -24.63 30.99
C ILE A 9 8.15 -24.02 29.83
N ARG A 10 8.28 -24.78 28.74
CA ARG A 10 8.30 -24.20 27.40
C ARG A 10 7.06 -23.31 27.41
N LEU A 11 7.26 -22.04 27.74
CA LEU A 11 6.37 -20.98 27.33
C LEU A 11 6.35 -21.17 25.82
N GLU A 12 5.32 -21.88 25.34
CA GLU A 12 4.94 -21.78 23.95
C GLU A 12 4.92 -20.29 23.68
N HIS A 13 5.82 -19.85 22.80
CA HIS A 13 5.82 -18.49 22.32
C HIS A 13 4.43 -18.27 21.76
N THR A 14 3.54 -17.67 22.56
CA THR A 14 2.38 -16.98 22.01
C THR A 14 2.98 -16.01 21.03
N LYS A 15 2.86 -16.33 19.73
CA LYS A 15 3.48 -15.54 18.69
C LYS A 15 2.97 -14.12 18.88
N ALA A 16 3.88 -13.17 19.09
CA ALA A 16 3.53 -11.79 19.35
C ALA A 16 2.79 -11.15 18.16
N TYR A 17 2.96 -11.73 16.96
CA TYR A 17 2.24 -11.40 15.74
C TYR A 17 1.65 -12.65 15.10
N THR A 18 0.53 -12.52 14.41
CA THR A 18 0.02 -13.53 13.49
C THR A 18 0.79 -13.44 12.18
N THR A 19 1.40 -14.55 11.75
CA THR A 19 2.06 -14.65 10.43
C THR A 19 1.00 -14.77 9.34
N ILE A 20 0.96 -13.83 8.40
CA ILE A 20 0.14 -13.91 7.19
C ILE A 20 0.93 -14.64 6.08
N ASP A 21 2.21 -14.31 5.97
CA ASP A 21 3.16 -14.88 5.00
C ASP A 21 4.59 -14.80 5.58
N ASP A 22 5.59 -15.35 4.87
CA ASP A 22 6.99 -15.45 5.30
C ASP A 22 7.61 -14.09 5.72
N GLN A 23 7.10 -12.99 5.18
CA GLN A 23 7.58 -11.63 5.45
C GLN A 23 6.44 -10.66 5.82
N MET A 24 5.27 -11.19 6.19
CA MET A 24 4.10 -10.38 6.51
C MET A 24 3.44 -10.84 7.80
N TYR A 25 3.23 -9.89 8.70
CA TYR A 25 2.71 -10.14 10.04
C TYR A 25 1.60 -9.14 10.37
N LEU A 26 0.67 -9.57 11.22
CA LEU A 26 -0.40 -8.74 11.76
C LEU A 26 -0.40 -8.84 13.29
N SER A 27 -0.49 -7.71 13.98
CA SER A 27 -0.60 -7.68 15.44
C SER A 27 -1.39 -6.50 15.96
N HIS A 28 -1.64 -6.55 17.26
CA HIS A 28 -2.00 -5.39 18.07
C HIS A 28 -0.84 -4.37 18.17
N CYS A 29 -1.09 -3.21 18.77
CA CYS A 29 -0.08 -2.16 18.94
C CYS A 29 1.07 -2.55 19.89
N THR A 30 0.81 -3.35 20.94
CA THR A 30 1.80 -3.67 21.97
C THR A 30 3.04 -4.40 21.41
N PRO A 31 2.89 -5.44 20.56
CA PRO A 31 4.03 -6.03 19.85
C PRO A 31 4.65 -5.08 18.80
N ALA A 32 3.83 -4.31 18.09
CA ALA A 32 4.29 -3.39 17.05
C ALA A 32 5.13 -2.22 17.60
N GLN A 33 4.97 -1.89 18.88
CA GLN A 33 5.73 -0.86 19.60
C GLN A 33 7.00 -1.38 20.28
N ASN A 34 7.24 -2.70 20.26
CA ASN A 34 8.35 -3.32 20.97
C ASN A 34 9.58 -3.44 20.07
N GLU A 35 10.47 -2.45 20.12
CA GLU A 35 11.69 -2.39 19.30
C GLU A 35 12.55 -3.66 19.39
N SER A 36 12.79 -4.18 20.60
CA SER A 36 13.59 -5.39 20.80
C SER A 36 12.98 -6.60 20.10
N LEU A 37 11.65 -6.67 20.06
CA LEU A 37 10.92 -7.77 19.45
C LEU A 37 10.93 -7.64 17.92
N LEU A 38 10.74 -6.43 17.39
CA LEU A 38 10.90 -6.13 15.97
C LEU A 38 12.31 -6.49 15.47
N GLN A 39 13.35 -6.09 16.20
CA GLN A 39 14.75 -6.37 15.86
C GLN A 39 15.06 -7.87 15.91
N ARG A 40 14.63 -8.56 16.97
CA ARG A 40 14.81 -10.01 17.12
C ARG A 40 14.21 -10.78 15.94
N ASP A 41 13.01 -10.38 15.52
CA ASP A 41 12.26 -11.06 14.46
C ASP A 41 12.61 -10.53 13.05
N GLY A 42 13.61 -9.64 12.94
CA GLY A 42 14.09 -9.12 11.66
C GLY A 42 13.09 -8.21 10.93
N ILE A 43 12.13 -7.63 11.66
CA ILE A 43 11.15 -6.71 11.08
C ILE A 43 11.85 -5.40 10.71
N THR A 44 11.79 -5.05 9.43
CA THR A 44 12.41 -3.83 8.88
C THR A 44 11.39 -2.72 8.60
N HIS A 45 10.10 -3.03 8.57
CA HIS A 45 9.02 -2.11 8.24
C HIS A 45 7.82 -2.30 9.17
N VAL A 46 7.26 -1.20 9.67
CA VAL A 46 6.01 -1.18 10.44
C VAL A 46 5.02 -0.27 9.72
N LEU A 47 3.87 -0.83 9.36
CA LEU A 47 2.72 -0.08 8.86
C LEU A 47 1.74 0.13 10.02
N ASN A 48 1.70 1.34 10.57
CA ASN A 48 0.69 1.74 11.55
C ASN A 48 -0.53 2.28 10.81
N THR A 49 -1.70 1.67 11.01
CA THR A 49 -2.97 2.07 10.39
C THR A 49 -3.98 2.62 11.40
N ALA A 50 -3.53 3.06 12.58
CA ALA A 50 -4.38 3.48 13.69
C ALA A 50 -4.10 4.93 14.08
N ILE A 51 -5.10 5.81 13.93
CA ILE A 51 -4.96 7.25 14.15
C ILE A 51 -4.63 7.65 15.59
N GLU A 52 -5.09 6.88 16.57
CA GLU A 52 -4.93 7.14 17.99
C GLU A 52 -3.51 6.88 18.51
N LEU A 53 -2.69 6.18 17.72
CA LEU A 53 -1.32 5.86 18.09
C LEU A 53 -0.35 6.91 17.56
N GLU A 54 0.60 7.32 18.38
CA GLU A 54 1.68 8.19 17.91
C GLU A 54 2.60 7.46 16.92
N THR A 55 3.17 8.22 15.99
CA THR A 55 4.20 7.71 15.07
C THR A 55 5.44 7.33 15.88
N GLN A 56 5.72 6.03 15.96
CA GLN A 56 6.91 5.53 16.64
C GLN A 56 8.16 5.73 15.78
N ARG A 57 9.32 5.75 16.45
CA ARG A 57 10.64 5.73 15.83
C ARG A 57 11.44 4.61 16.45
N PHE A 58 12.10 3.83 15.60
CA PHE A 58 12.96 2.73 16.01
C PHE A 58 14.27 2.82 15.25
N VAL A 59 15.31 2.20 15.78
CA VAL A 59 16.59 2.03 15.08
C VAL A 59 16.41 1.00 13.96
N ASN A 60 16.74 1.39 12.73
CA ASN A 60 16.73 0.53 11.54
C ASN A 60 15.36 -0.08 11.16
N VAL A 61 14.24 0.49 11.62
CA VAL A 61 12.90 0.10 11.19
C VAL A 61 12.20 1.30 10.56
N HIS A 62 11.71 1.13 9.34
CA HIS A 62 10.94 2.15 8.63
C HIS A 62 9.48 2.11 9.06
N VAL A 63 8.96 3.23 9.54
CA VAL A 63 7.57 3.34 9.98
C VAL A 63 6.77 4.17 8.98
N LEU A 64 5.71 3.58 8.43
CA LEU A 64 4.68 4.31 7.69
C LEU A 64 3.42 4.37 8.57
N HIS A 65 2.97 5.59 8.88
CA HIS A 65 1.76 5.81 9.66
C HIS A 65 0.65 6.37 8.78
N LEU A 66 -0.34 5.52 8.47
CA LEU A 66 -1.61 5.86 7.86
C LEU A 66 -2.62 6.17 8.97
N LYS A 67 -2.91 7.46 9.16
CA LYS A 67 -3.85 7.92 10.19
C LYS A 67 -5.29 7.57 9.78
N LEU A 68 -5.78 6.41 10.18
CA LEU A 68 -7.11 5.91 9.87
C LEU A 68 -7.90 5.68 11.17
N TYR A 69 -9.18 6.06 11.18
CA TYR A 69 -10.16 5.68 12.18
C TYR A 69 -10.63 4.25 11.90
N ASP A 70 -10.85 3.48 12.97
CA ASP A 70 -11.60 2.23 12.92
C ASP A 70 -13.10 2.53 12.90
N SER A 71 -13.58 3.08 11.77
CA SER A 71 -14.97 3.47 11.57
C SER A 71 -15.46 3.07 10.18
N PRO A 72 -16.67 2.48 10.06
CA PRO A 72 -17.27 2.18 8.77
C PRO A 72 -17.60 3.45 7.95
N ASP A 73 -17.70 4.61 8.61
CA ASP A 73 -17.95 5.89 7.94
C ASP A 73 -16.69 6.49 7.32
N GLN A 74 -15.50 5.99 7.71
CA GLN A 74 -14.26 6.44 7.09
C GLN A 74 -14.08 5.79 5.72
N GLN A 75 -14.53 6.50 4.70
CA GLN A 75 -14.27 6.13 3.31
C GLN A 75 -12.96 6.77 2.85
N LEU A 76 -12.03 5.94 2.39
CA LEU A 76 -10.82 6.39 1.71
C LEU A 76 -10.84 5.85 0.27
N PRO A 77 -11.36 6.62 -0.70
CA PRO A 77 -11.39 6.23 -2.11
C PRO A 77 -10.01 5.80 -2.64
N LEU A 78 -9.98 4.95 -3.66
CA LEU A 78 -8.78 4.50 -4.34
C LEU A 78 -7.92 5.68 -4.79
N LYS A 79 -8.53 6.73 -5.35
CA LYS A 79 -7.81 7.93 -5.77
C LYS A 79 -7.06 8.60 -4.63
N ASP A 80 -7.72 8.74 -3.50
CA ASP A 80 -7.17 9.42 -2.32
C ASP A 80 -6.11 8.56 -1.62
N SER A 81 -6.40 7.25 -1.46
CA SER A 81 -5.44 6.29 -0.90
C SER A 81 -4.19 6.16 -1.77
N TYR A 82 -4.34 6.06 -3.10
CA TYR A 82 -3.22 6.00 -4.03
C TYR A 82 -2.36 7.28 -3.95
N SER A 83 -3.01 8.44 -3.98
CA SER A 83 -2.33 9.75 -3.87
C SER A 83 -1.57 9.87 -2.56
N HIS A 84 -2.15 9.37 -1.46
CA HIS A 84 -1.54 9.39 -0.13
C HIS A 84 -0.26 8.53 -0.05
N VAL A 85 -0.25 7.36 -0.71
CA VAL A 85 0.94 6.49 -0.77
C VAL A 85 1.97 7.06 -1.76
N LYS A 86 1.55 7.53 -2.95
CA LYS A 86 2.43 8.11 -3.98
C LYS A 86 3.18 9.34 -3.46
N ALA A 87 2.54 10.19 -2.66
CA ALA A 87 3.16 11.36 -2.04
C ALA A 87 4.33 11.01 -1.09
N ARG A 88 4.32 9.80 -0.49
CA ARG A 88 5.40 9.32 0.40
C ARG A 88 6.38 8.40 -0.29
N LYS A 89 5.94 7.73 -1.36
CA LYS A 89 6.74 6.83 -2.18
C LYS A 89 6.46 7.12 -3.67
N PRO A 90 7.15 8.11 -4.26
CA PRO A 90 6.86 8.57 -5.63
C PRO A 90 7.04 7.49 -6.70
N ASN A 91 7.84 6.46 -6.43
CA ASN A 91 8.09 5.37 -7.37
C ASN A 91 7.09 4.20 -7.29
N ILE A 92 5.96 4.35 -6.59
CA ILE A 92 4.88 3.37 -6.75
C ILE A 92 4.20 3.54 -8.11
N GLY A 93 3.75 2.41 -8.65
CA GLY A 93 2.97 2.35 -9.87
C GLY A 93 2.44 0.93 -10.05
N PRO A 94 1.29 0.57 -9.46
CA PRO A 94 0.67 -0.72 -9.70
C PRO A 94 0.58 -1.01 -11.20
N ASN A 95 0.88 -2.24 -11.61
CA ASN A 95 0.61 -2.63 -12.98
C ASN A 95 -0.92 -2.56 -13.25
N PHE A 96 -1.31 -2.52 -14.53
CA PHE A 96 -2.72 -2.33 -14.88
C PHE A 96 -3.64 -3.43 -14.34
N GLY A 97 -3.14 -4.66 -14.17
CA GLY A 97 -3.89 -5.75 -13.54
C GLY A 97 -4.15 -5.50 -12.06
N PHE A 98 -3.14 -5.10 -11.30
CA PHE A 98 -3.29 -4.74 -9.89
C PHE A 98 -4.16 -3.50 -9.71
N LEU A 99 -4.03 -2.48 -10.56
CA LEU A 99 -4.94 -1.33 -10.49
C LEU A 99 -6.39 -1.77 -10.74
N SER A 100 -6.65 -2.61 -11.74
CA SER A 100 -7.99 -3.13 -12.00
C SER A 100 -8.59 -3.83 -10.77
N GLN A 101 -7.79 -4.65 -10.08
CA GLN A 101 -8.21 -5.30 -8.83
C GLN A 101 -8.51 -4.29 -7.73
N LEU A 102 -7.73 -3.21 -7.62
CA LEU A 102 -8.00 -2.13 -6.67
C LEU A 102 -9.29 -1.36 -7.01
N GLN A 103 -9.57 -1.12 -8.29
CA GLN A 103 -10.82 -0.48 -8.74
C GLN A 103 -12.02 -1.35 -8.39
N GLU A 104 -11.93 -2.67 -8.62
CA GLU A 104 -12.97 -3.62 -8.23
C GLU A 104 -13.17 -3.67 -6.71
N ALA A 105 -12.08 -3.64 -5.93
CA ALA A 105 -12.15 -3.60 -4.48
C ALA A 105 -12.87 -2.34 -3.99
N GLU A 106 -12.58 -1.17 -4.55
CA GLU A 106 -13.28 0.07 -4.21
C GLU A 106 -14.78 -0.01 -4.49
N ILE A 107 -15.15 -0.47 -5.69
CA ILE A 107 -16.56 -0.63 -6.09
C ILE A 107 -17.30 -1.55 -5.12
N ARG A 108 -16.66 -2.66 -4.70
CA ARG A 108 -17.23 -3.60 -3.73
C ARG A 108 -17.33 -3.01 -2.33
N LEU A 109 -16.31 -2.29 -1.87
CA LEU A 109 -16.28 -1.72 -0.52
C LEU A 109 -17.31 -0.60 -0.34
N PHE A 110 -17.40 0.32 -1.31
CA PHE A 110 -18.25 1.50 -1.19
C PHE A 110 -19.61 1.36 -1.88
N HIS A 111 -19.90 0.20 -2.47
CA HIS A 111 -21.14 -0.08 -3.20
C HIS A 111 -21.45 0.98 -4.27
N ASN A 112 -20.40 1.61 -4.81
CA ASN A 112 -20.48 2.63 -5.84
C ASN A 112 -20.01 2.01 -7.16
N PRO A 113 -20.85 1.98 -8.21
CA PRO A 113 -20.48 1.38 -9.49
C PRO A 113 -19.35 2.14 -10.22
N ILE A 114 -19.05 3.37 -9.78
CA ILE A 114 -18.02 4.20 -10.37
C ILE A 114 -16.82 4.25 -9.42
N CYS A 115 -15.69 3.73 -9.89
CA CYS A 115 -14.40 3.86 -9.21
C CYS A 115 -13.92 5.32 -9.26
N SER A 116 -13.31 5.79 -8.17
CA SER A 116 -12.78 7.16 -8.04
C SER A 116 -11.57 7.44 -8.94
N THR A 117 -10.91 6.39 -9.45
CA THR A 117 -9.76 6.49 -10.35
C THR A 117 -10.10 5.85 -11.69
N GLY A 118 -9.97 6.60 -12.79
CA GLY A 118 -10.15 6.07 -14.13
C GLY A 118 -8.90 5.36 -14.66
N MET A 119 -9.06 4.18 -15.28
CA MET A 119 -7.93 3.44 -15.88
C MET A 119 -7.25 4.24 -17.01
N ALA A 120 -8.02 4.99 -17.80
CA ALA A 120 -7.48 5.83 -18.87
C ALA A 120 -6.63 6.98 -18.32
N GLU A 121 -7.10 7.65 -17.26
CA GLU A 121 -6.37 8.72 -16.59
C GLU A 121 -5.07 8.20 -15.99
N TYR A 122 -5.13 7.06 -15.30
CA TYR A 122 -3.94 6.42 -14.73
C TYR A 122 -2.91 6.04 -15.80
N LYS A 123 -3.36 5.48 -16.93
CA LYS A 123 -2.47 5.19 -18.07
C LYS A 123 -1.84 6.45 -18.62
N ALA A 124 -2.59 7.54 -18.75
CA ALA A 124 -2.05 8.80 -19.23
C ALA A 124 -1.01 9.38 -18.27
N ASP A 125 -1.27 9.33 -16.97
CA ASP A 125 -0.31 9.81 -15.97
C ASP A 125 0.99 9.00 -16.00
N ASN A 126 0.91 7.66 -16.11
CA ASN A 126 2.11 6.83 -16.26
C ASN A 126 2.88 7.12 -17.56
N LEU A 127 2.18 7.34 -18.68
CA LEU A 127 2.82 7.69 -19.94
C LEU A 127 3.47 9.07 -19.87
N LEU A 128 2.85 10.04 -19.19
CA LEU A 128 3.44 11.36 -18.96
C LEU A 128 4.70 11.27 -18.09
N GLU A 129 4.72 10.42 -17.07
CA GLU A 129 5.93 10.16 -16.27
C GLU A 129 7.08 9.62 -17.16
N ILE A 130 6.78 8.76 -18.14
CA ILE A 130 7.78 8.24 -19.09
C ILE A 130 8.22 9.31 -20.09
N LEU A 131 7.28 10.14 -20.55
CA LEU A 131 7.47 11.19 -21.53
C LEU A 131 7.90 12.53 -20.89
N ASP A 132 8.44 12.50 -19.68
CA ASP A 132 8.85 13.72 -18.99
C ASP A 132 9.87 14.52 -19.84
N GLY A 133 9.67 15.83 -19.93
CA GLY A 133 10.47 16.70 -20.79
C GLY A 133 10.15 16.67 -22.29
N SER A 134 9.24 15.80 -22.77
CA SER A 134 8.84 15.76 -24.20
C SER A 134 7.93 16.93 -24.64
N GLY A 135 7.38 17.68 -23.67
CA GLY A 135 6.41 18.75 -23.92
C GLY A 135 4.99 18.26 -24.24
N LYS A 136 4.73 16.94 -24.21
CA LYS A 136 3.39 16.39 -24.44
C LYS A 136 2.46 16.71 -23.27
N THR A 137 1.21 17.05 -23.56
CA THR A 137 0.19 17.35 -22.53
C THR A 137 -0.67 16.12 -22.23
N LYS A 138 -1.35 16.13 -21.08
CA LYS A 138 -2.27 15.06 -20.69
C LYS A 138 -3.38 14.85 -21.71
N GLU A 139 -3.89 15.93 -22.30
CA GLU A 139 -4.93 15.89 -23.33
C GLU A 139 -4.44 15.17 -24.59
N GLN A 140 -3.20 15.42 -25.01
CA GLN A 140 -2.60 14.75 -26.15
C GLN A 140 -2.42 13.24 -25.89
N VAL A 141 -1.89 12.88 -24.72
CA VAL A 141 -1.70 11.48 -24.32
C VAL A 141 -3.05 10.75 -24.23
N MET A 142 -4.07 11.39 -23.64
CA MET A 142 -5.42 10.84 -23.56
C MET A 142 -6.07 10.65 -24.92
N ALA A 143 -5.84 11.57 -25.87
CA ALA A 143 -6.34 11.43 -27.24
C ALA A 143 -5.72 10.22 -27.95
N VAL A 144 -4.41 10.00 -27.81
CA VAL A 144 -3.73 8.83 -28.39
C VAL A 144 -4.16 7.53 -27.70
N LEU A 145 -4.30 7.53 -26.37
CA LEU A 145 -4.85 6.37 -25.65
C LEU A 145 -6.26 6.02 -26.14
N LYS A 146 -7.10 7.01 -26.43
CA LYS A 146 -8.43 6.77 -27.00
C LYS A 146 -8.34 6.16 -28.41
N GLN A 147 -7.44 6.66 -29.25
CA GLN A 147 -7.22 6.15 -30.61
C GLN A 147 -6.72 4.70 -30.63
N THR A 148 -5.91 4.31 -29.64
CA THR A 148 -5.31 2.98 -29.53
C THR A 148 -6.16 1.97 -28.75
N GLY A 149 -7.42 2.32 -28.42
CA GLY A 149 -8.28 1.45 -27.60
C GLY A 149 -7.76 1.26 -26.17
N GLY A 150 -6.95 2.20 -25.67
CA GLY A 150 -6.34 2.16 -24.35
C GLY A 150 -5.08 1.29 -24.25
N ASN A 151 -4.48 0.89 -25.37
CA ASN A 151 -3.21 0.17 -25.37
C ASN A 151 -2.04 1.13 -25.11
N ALA A 152 -1.52 1.11 -23.88
CA ALA A 152 -0.46 2.03 -23.46
C ALA A 152 0.85 1.85 -24.22
N HIS A 153 1.18 0.63 -24.68
CA HIS A 153 2.41 0.38 -25.42
C HIS A 153 2.34 1.00 -26.82
N VAL A 154 1.27 0.72 -27.56
CA VAL A 154 1.04 1.32 -28.88
C VAL A 154 0.89 2.84 -28.77
N ALA A 155 0.25 3.33 -27.72
CA ALA A 155 0.12 4.77 -27.48
C ALA A 155 1.47 5.45 -27.24
N LEU A 156 2.38 4.79 -26.51
CA LEU A 156 3.72 5.30 -26.27
C LEU A 156 4.53 5.41 -27.57
N ASP A 157 4.51 4.38 -28.40
CA ASP A 157 5.21 4.38 -29.70
C ASP A 157 4.73 5.56 -30.57
N MET A 158 3.41 5.77 -30.66
CA MET A 158 2.82 6.89 -31.39
C MET A 158 3.16 8.28 -30.82
N LEU A 159 3.53 8.37 -29.53
CA LEU A 159 3.86 9.64 -28.88
C LEU A 159 5.34 9.99 -29.01
N LEU A 160 6.19 8.99 -29.25
CA LEU A 160 7.64 9.14 -29.43
C LEU A 160 8.04 9.47 -30.88
N ASP A 161 7.18 9.15 -31.84
CA ASP A 161 7.26 9.61 -33.23
C ASP A 161 6.96 11.13 -33.38
#